data_AF-A0A952SSS1-F1
#
_entry.id   AF-A0A952SSS1-F1
#
_cell.length_a   1.000
_cell.length_b   1.000
_cell.length_c   1.000
_cell.angle_alpha   90.00
_cell.angle_beta   90.00
_cell.angle_gamma   90.00
#
_symmetry.space_group_name_H-M   'P 1'
#
loop_
_entity.id
_entity.type
_entity.pdbx_description
1 polymer ?
#
loop_
_entity_poly.entity_id
_entity_poly.type
_entity_poly.pdbx_seq_one_letter_code
_entity_poly.pdbx_strand_id
1 'polypeptide(L)'
;MPETHSETAATIARILADLIAEHETLLQAARAHRAALARADRAAIAEAIRAQADSIERIRDLDTLRRNTFGQTISVLDLAATLPDAPRRRVLELAARLREIIQSVRDEQNIVAIASQSLLAHMEGMLQQVAARLNHAGTYGRLGRVDACSTVVSGIDLTR
;
A
#
# COMPACT_ATOMS: atom_id res chain seq x y z
N MET A 1 -5.59 20.05 40.93
CA MET A 1 -5.91 19.44 39.60
C MET A 1 -4.79 19.56 38.52
N PRO A 2 -3.47 19.62 38.83
CA PRO A 2 -2.42 19.58 37.78
C PRO A 2 -1.97 18.16 37.40
N GLU A 3 -2.13 17.17 38.27
CA GLU A 3 -1.62 15.80 38.07
C GLU A 3 -2.34 15.06 36.93
N THR A 4 -3.66 15.23 36.83
CA THR A 4 -4.49 14.56 35.82
C THR A 4 -4.18 15.01 34.39
N HIS A 5 -3.84 16.30 34.18
CA HIS A 5 -3.44 16.80 32.86
C HIS A 5 -2.05 16.30 32.44
N SER A 6 -1.13 16.12 33.39
CA SER A 6 0.20 15.58 33.13
C SER A 6 0.13 14.11 32.70
N GLU A 7 -0.67 13.30 33.41
CA GLU A 7 -0.87 11.88 33.09
C GLU A 7 -1.58 11.67 31.75
N THR A 8 -2.60 12.50 31.47
CA THR A 8 -3.30 12.50 30.17
C THR A 8 -2.35 12.84 29.03
N ALA A 9 -1.53 13.89 29.19
CA ALA A 9 -0.54 14.29 28.19
C ALA A 9 0.49 13.19 27.92
N ALA A 10 1.01 12.55 28.97
CA ALA A 10 1.97 11.46 28.85
C ALA A 10 1.36 10.25 28.11
N THR A 11 0.10 9.92 28.40
CA THR A 11 -0.62 8.83 27.75
C THR A 11 -0.84 9.10 26.27
N ILE A 12 -1.27 10.32 25.90
CA ILE A 12 -1.43 10.72 24.50
C ILE A 12 -0.08 10.66 23.78
N ALA A 13 0.97 11.22 24.37
CA ALA A 13 2.29 11.24 23.77
C ALA A 13 2.83 9.83 23.51
N ARG A 14 2.60 8.89 24.44
CA ARG A 14 2.97 7.48 24.27
C ARG A 14 2.23 6.83 23.11
N ILE A 15 0.90 6.94 23.07
CA ILE A 15 0.09 6.37 21.98
C ILE A 15 0.50 6.96 20.62
N LEU A 16 0.78 8.26 20.55
CA LEU A 16 1.27 8.87 19.31
C LEU A 16 2.65 8.36 18.91
N ALA A 17 3.57 8.17 19.87
CA ALA A 17 4.88 7.61 19.61
C ALA A 17 4.78 6.16 19.09
N ASP A 18 3.92 5.34 19.70
CA ASP A 18 3.69 3.96 19.28
C ASP A 18 3.07 3.92 17.86
N LEU A 19 2.10 4.79 17.58
CA LEU A 19 1.52 4.92 16.24
C LEU A 19 2.57 5.35 15.21
N ILE A 20 3.48 6.27 15.54
CA ILE A 20 4.58 6.67 14.65
C ILE A 20 5.47 5.47 14.36
N ALA A 21 5.90 4.73 15.38
CA ALA A 21 6.79 3.59 15.23
C ALA A 21 6.18 2.49 14.34
N GLU A 22 4.89 2.20 14.50
CA GLU A 22 4.20 1.22 13.65
C GLU A 22 4.02 1.71 12.20
N HIS A 23 3.79 3.01 11.98
CA HIS A 23 3.77 3.56 10.62
C HIS A 23 5.15 3.58 9.96
N GLU A 24 6.22 3.80 10.73
CA GLU A 24 7.60 3.68 10.23
C GLU A 24 7.91 2.24 9.83
N THR A 25 7.45 1.26 10.62
CA THR A 25 7.56 -0.18 10.29
C THR A 25 6.77 -0.51 9.02
N LEU A 26 5.54 -0.02 8.91
CA LEU A 26 4.71 -0.18 7.71
C LEU A 26 5.38 0.43 6.46
N LEU A 27 5.99 1.61 6.60
CA LEU A 27 6.73 2.26 5.51
C LEU A 27 7.93 1.42 5.05
N GLN A 28 8.68 0.84 6.00
CA GLN A 28 9.79 -0.05 5.68
C GLN A 28 9.31 -1.31 4.94
N ALA A 29 8.22 -1.91 5.39
CA ALA A 29 7.61 -3.07 4.73
C ALA A 29 7.08 -2.73 3.32
N ALA A 30 6.53 -1.53 3.10
CA ALA A 30 6.13 -1.04 1.79
C ALA A 30 7.32 -0.88 0.83
N ARG A 31 8.42 -0.28 1.30
CA ARG A 31 9.67 -0.16 0.53
C ARG A 31 10.28 -1.52 0.21
N ALA A 32 10.25 -2.45 1.17
CA ALA A 32 10.72 -3.82 0.97
C ALA A 32 9.88 -4.54 -0.11
N HIS A 33 8.55 -4.35 -0.10
CA HIS A 33 7.67 -4.88 -1.14
C HIS A 33 8.04 -4.33 -2.52
N ARG A 34 8.24 -3.01 -2.63
CA ARG A 34 8.68 -2.38 -3.89
C ARG A 34 10.02 -2.96 -4.39
N ALA A 35 11.00 -3.11 -3.51
CA ALA A 35 12.29 -3.69 -3.85
C ALA A 35 12.21 -5.17 -4.23
N ALA A 36 11.30 -5.93 -3.62
CA ALA A 36 11.05 -7.33 -3.95
C ALA A 36 10.37 -7.46 -5.33
N LEU A 37 9.40 -6.59 -5.65
CA LEU A 37 8.79 -6.50 -6.98
C LEU A 37 9.82 -6.22 -8.07
N ALA A 38 10.72 -5.25 -7.84
CA ALA A 38 11.78 -4.90 -8.79
C ALA A 38 12.74 -6.07 -9.09
N ARG A 39 12.88 -7.01 -8.14
CA ARG A 39 13.72 -8.22 -8.28
C ARG A 39 12.94 -9.47 -8.66
N ALA A 40 11.62 -9.37 -8.83
CA ALA A 40 10.70 -10.51 -9.02
C ALA A 40 10.85 -11.61 -7.94
N ASP A 41 11.19 -11.22 -6.71
CA ASP A 41 11.40 -12.15 -5.59
C ASP A 41 10.08 -12.47 -4.88
N ARG A 42 9.47 -13.61 -5.22
CA ARG A 42 8.18 -14.04 -4.66
C ARG A 42 8.21 -14.25 -3.16
N ALA A 43 9.32 -14.77 -2.61
CA ALA A 43 9.43 -15.03 -1.18
C ALA A 43 9.49 -13.71 -0.40
N ALA A 44 10.30 -12.76 -0.89
CA ALA A 44 10.39 -11.42 -0.30
C ALA A 44 9.09 -10.62 -0.45
N ILE A 45 8.34 -10.78 -1.55
CA ILE A 45 7.00 -10.18 -1.71
C ILE A 45 6.06 -10.71 -0.62
N ALA A 46 6.00 -12.03 -0.44
CA ALA A 46 5.12 -12.63 0.56
C ALA A 46 5.47 -12.20 1.99
N GLU A 47 6.77 -12.10 2.31
CA GLU A 47 7.24 -11.59 3.60
C GLU A 47 6.87 -10.13 3.82
N ALA A 48 7.07 -9.28 2.81
CA ALA A 48 6.72 -7.87 2.91
C ALA A 48 5.20 -7.67 3.10
N ILE A 49 4.36 -8.48 2.43
CA ILE A 49 2.90 -8.44 2.62
C ILE A 49 2.51 -8.85 4.04
N ARG A 50 3.12 -9.91 4.60
CA ARG A 50 2.89 -10.30 6.00
C ARG A 50 3.27 -9.19 6.96
N ALA A 51 4.45 -8.61 6.81
CA ALA A 51 4.90 -7.51 7.66
C ALA A 51 3.97 -6.28 7.58
N GLN A 52 3.43 -5.96 6.40
CA GLN A 52 2.42 -4.90 6.25
C GLN A 52 1.12 -5.25 6.98
N ALA A 53 0.65 -6.50 6.88
CA ALA A 53 -0.56 -6.94 7.56
C ALA A 53 -0.41 -6.84 9.10
N ASP A 54 0.72 -7.29 9.63
CA ASP A 54 1.03 -7.24 11.06
C ASP A 54 1.04 -5.79 11.59
N SER A 55 1.72 -4.87 10.87
CA SER A 55 1.71 -3.45 11.26
C SER A 55 0.32 -2.82 11.16
N ILE A 56 -0.48 -3.18 10.16
CA ILE A 56 -1.86 -2.69 10.04
C ILE A 56 -2.72 -3.15 11.22
N GLU A 57 -2.56 -4.41 11.66
CA GLU A 57 -3.26 -4.93 12.84
C GLU A 57 -2.87 -4.16 14.10
N ARG A 58 -1.57 -3.97 14.35
CA ARG A 58 -1.09 -3.20 15.50
C ARG A 58 -1.56 -1.75 15.49
N ILE A 59 -1.60 -1.10 14.32
CA ILE A 59 -2.15 0.25 14.17
C ILE A 59 -3.63 0.28 14.54
N ARG A 60 -4.41 -0.74 14.16
CA ARG A 60 -5.83 -0.85 14.54
C ARG A 60 -6.00 -1.03 16.04
N ASP A 61 -5.15 -1.83 16.67
CA ASP A 61 -5.18 -2.05 18.12
C ASP A 61 -4.85 -0.75 18.87
N LEU A 62 -3.83 -0.01 18.42
CA LEU A 62 -3.46 1.29 18.99
C LEU A 62 -4.56 2.35 18.79
N ASP A 63 -5.21 2.38 17.62
CA ASP A 63 -6.34 3.30 17.39
C ASP A 63 -7.56 2.92 18.22
N THR A 64 -7.80 1.63 18.42
CA THR A 64 -8.85 1.13 19.33
C THR A 64 -8.56 1.51 20.78
N LEU A 65 -7.31 1.33 21.24
CA LEU A 65 -6.87 1.78 22.56
C LEU A 65 -7.09 3.28 22.71
N ARG A 66 -6.66 4.09 21.73
CA ARG A 66 -6.87 5.55 21.74
C ARG A 66 -8.35 5.90 21.91
N ARG A 67 -9.23 5.27 21.13
CA ARG A 67 -10.69 5.51 21.20
C ARG A 67 -11.29 5.09 22.55
N ASN A 68 -10.80 3.99 23.13
CA ASN A 68 -11.28 3.52 24.43
C ASN A 68 -10.79 4.41 25.58
N THR A 69 -9.59 4.99 25.48
CA THR A 69 -9.04 5.87 26.50
C THR A 69 -9.63 7.27 26.46
N PHE A 70 -9.82 7.85 25.26
CA PHE A 70 -10.19 9.27 25.11
C PHE A 70 -11.56 9.51 24.49
N GLY A 71 -12.28 8.47 24.10
CA GLY A 71 -13.56 8.57 23.41
C GLY A 71 -13.43 8.44 21.90
N GLN A 72 -14.52 8.00 21.26
CA GLN A 72 -14.55 7.69 19.83
C GLN A 72 -14.54 8.93 18.92
N THR A 73 -15.05 10.06 19.42
CA THR A 73 -15.29 11.27 18.64
C THR A 73 -14.28 12.38 18.88
N ILE A 74 -13.48 12.29 19.95
CA ILE A 74 -12.54 13.34 20.32
C ILE A 74 -11.26 13.18 19.51
N SER A 75 -10.88 14.22 18.77
CA SER A 75 -9.62 14.20 18.02
C SER A 75 -8.43 14.46 18.93
N VAL A 76 -7.24 14.05 18.48
CA VAL A 76 -5.97 14.37 19.17
C VAL A 76 -5.77 15.89 19.29
N LEU A 77 -6.29 16.67 18.34
CA LEU A 77 -6.22 18.12 18.36
C LEU A 77 -7.11 18.71 19.45
N ASP A 78 -8.32 18.16 19.62
CA ASP A 78 -9.26 18.57 20.66
C ASP A 78 -8.71 18.25 22.05
N LEU A 79 -8.09 17.07 22.22
CA LEU A 79 -7.40 16.73 23.46
C LEU A 79 -6.24 17.67 23.75
N ALA A 80 -5.40 17.96 22.74
CA ALA A 80 -4.26 18.86 22.89
C ALA A 80 -4.68 20.28 23.31
N ALA A 81 -5.83 20.76 22.84
CA ALA A 81 -6.36 22.08 23.21
C ALA A 81 -6.64 22.23 24.72
N THR A 82 -6.92 21.12 25.42
CA THR A 82 -7.16 21.10 26.87
C THR A 82 -5.87 21.05 27.72
N LEU A 83 -4.72 20.74 27.10
CA LEU A 83 -3.45 20.56 27.81
C LEU A 83 -2.75 21.91 28.09
N PRO A 84 -1.94 22.01 29.16
CA PRO A 84 -1.03 23.15 29.39
C PRO A 84 0.00 23.32 28.26
N ASP A 85 0.59 24.51 28.12
CA ASP A 85 1.43 24.88 26.96
C ASP A 85 2.59 23.93 26.64
N ALA A 86 3.36 23.52 27.67
CA ALA A 86 4.51 22.64 27.47
C ALA A 86 4.10 21.24 26.93
N PRO A 87 3.21 20.47 27.59
CA PRO A 87 2.75 19.18 27.07
C PRO A 87 1.96 19.32 25.76
N ARG A 88 1.18 20.40 25.59
CA ARG A 88 0.45 20.68 24.35
C ARG A 88 1.39 20.74 23.14
N ARG A 89 2.48 21.51 23.24
CA ARG A 89 3.46 21.65 22.16
C ARG A 89 4.03 20.29 21.75
N ARG A 90 4.41 19.46 22.74
CA ARG A 90 4.95 18.13 22.49
C ARG A 90 3.97 17.22 21.76
N VAL A 91 2.71 17.21 22.18
CA VAL A 91 1.65 16.42 21.53
C VAL A 91 1.42 16.88 20.09
N LEU A 92 1.42 18.20 19.84
CA LEU A 92 1.25 18.74 18.49
C LEU A 92 2.41 18.41 17.56
N GLU A 93 3.65 18.42 18.06
CA GLU A 93 4.83 17.97 17.32
C GLU A 93 4.71 16.49 16.91
N LEU A 94 4.32 15.62 17.85
CA LEU A 94 4.11 14.20 17.57
C LEU A 94 2.98 13.99 16.56
N ALA A 95 1.88 14.74 16.68
CA ALA A 95 0.77 14.67 15.73
C ALA A 95 1.17 15.17 14.33
N ALA A 96 2.04 16.18 14.23
CA ALA A 96 2.60 16.62 12.95
C ALA A 96 3.45 15.52 12.31
N ARG A 97 4.39 14.95 13.07
CA ARG A 97 5.23 13.83 12.61
C ARG A 97 4.41 12.61 12.19
N LEU A 98 3.36 12.27 12.94
CA LEU A 98 2.47 11.17 12.58
C LEU A 98 1.77 11.43 11.23
N ARG A 99 1.34 12.67 10.96
CA ARG A 99 0.75 13.01 9.66
C ARG A 99 1.75 12.88 8.51
N GLU A 100 2.99 13.32 8.72
CA GLU A 100 4.05 13.20 7.73
C GLU A 100 4.38 11.74 7.39
N ILE A 101 4.46 10.86 8.40
CA ILE A 101 4.75 9.44 8.15
C ILE A 101 3.55 8.74 7.49
N ILE A 102 2.31 9.06 7.88
CA ILE A 102 1.11 8.54 7.20
C ILE A 102 1.11 8.92 5.73
N GLN A 103 1.45 10.17 5.41
CA GLN A 103 1.54 10.61 4.02
C GLN A 103 2.63 9.84 3.26
N SER A 104 3.79 9.67 3.87
CA SER A 104 4.90 8.89 3.29
C SER A 104 4.51 7.43 3.01
N VAL A 105 3.75 6.79 3.92
CA VAL A 105 3.22 5.43 3.72
C VAL A 105 2.26 5.39 2.53
N ARG A 106 1.33 6.35 2.43
CA ARG A 106 0.37 6.42 1.31
C ARG A 106 1.07 6.58 -0.03
N ASP A 107 2.07 7.45 -0.09
CA ASP A 107 2.84 7.68 -1.30
C ASP A 107 3.59 6.41 -1.73
N GLU A 108 4.24 5.72 -0.81
CA GLU A 108 4.95 4.45 -1.10
C GLU A 108 3.97 3.34 -1.52
N GLN A 109 2.82 3.21 -0.84
CA GLN A 109 1.79 2.22 -1.22
C GLN A 109 1.24 2.48 -2.62
N ASN A 110 1.04 3.74 -3.00
CA ASN A 110 0.62 4.10 -4.35
C ASN A 110 1.68 3.69 -5.39
N ILE A 111 2.97 3.89 -5.10
CA ILE A 111 4.06 3.43 -5.96
C ILE A 111 4.04 1.91 -6.11
N VAL A 112 3.87 1.16 -5.01
CA VAL A 112 3.77 -0.31 -5.04
C VAL A 112 2.58 -0.76 -5.90
N ALA A 113 1.43 -0.10 -5.78
CA ALA A 113 0.24 -0.42 -6.56
C ALA A 113 0.48 -0.22 -8.07
N ILE A 114 1.07 0.92 -8.46
CA ILE A 114 1.41 1.22 -9.86
C ILE A 114 2.42 0.19 -10.41
N ALA A 115 3.47 -0.12 -9.64
CA ALA A 115 4.48 -1.11 -10.04
C ALA A 115 3.86 -2.51 -10.25
N SER A 116 2.95 -2.91 -9.36
CA SER A 116 2.24 -4.18 -9.44
C SER A 116 1.35 -4.25 -10.69
N GLN A 117 0.61 -3.19 -10.99
CA GLN A 117 -0.22 -3.09 -12.19
C GLN A 117 0.60 -3.17 -13.48
N SER A 118 1.73 -2.45 -13.53
CA SER A 118 2.65 -2.49 -14.68
C SER A 118 3.22 -3.88 -14.92
N LEU A 119 3.62 -4.58 -13.86
CA LEU A 119 4.13 -5.94 -13.95
C LEU A 119 3.06 -6.94 -14.46
N LEU A 120 1.82 -6.82 -13.98
CA LEU A 120 0.71 -7.65 -14.45
C LEU A 120 0.41 -7.43 -15.93
N ALA A 121 0.33 -6.16 -16.37
CA ALA A 121 0.10 -5.82 -17.77
C ALA A 121 1.22 -6.36 -18.68
N HIS A 122 2.47 -6.30 -18.22
CA HIS A 122 3.60 -6.88 -18.95
C HIS A 122 3.51 -8.40 -19.08
N MET A 123 3.16 -9.11 -17.99
CA MET A 123 2.95 -10.56 -18.02
C MET A 123 1.82 -10.96 -18.97
N GLU A 124 0.72 -10.20 -18.98
CA GLU A 124 -0.37 -10.42 -19.92
C GLU A 124 0.09 -10.26 -21.38
N GLY A 125 0.85 -9.19 -21.67
CA GLY A 125 1.42 -8.98 -23.00
C GLY A 125 2.36 -10.12 -23.44
N MET A 126 3.20 -10.63 -22.55
CA MET A 126 4.06 -11.80 -22.84
C MET A 126 3.24 -13.05 -23.14
N LEU A 127 2.18 -13.32 -22.37
CA LEU A 127 1.31 -14.48 -22.60
C LEU A 127 0.58 -14.38 -23.94
N GLN A 128 0.09 -13.20 -24.30
CA GLN A 128 -0.53 -12.95 -25.60
C GLN A 128 0.47 -13.16 -26.76
N GLN A 129 1.72 -12.69 -26.61
CA GLN A 129 2.77 -12.90 -27.60
C GLN A 129 3.16 -14.38 -27.75
N VAL A 130 3.28 -15.11 -26.65
CA VAL A 130 3.54 -16.56 -26.66
C VAL A 130 2.38 -17.30 -27.34
N ALA A 131 1.13 -16.99 -26.99
CA ALA A 131 -0.04 -17.58 -27.61
C ALA A 131 -0.09 -17.30 -29.13
N ALA A 132 0.19 -16.07 -29.56
CA ALA A 132 0.24 -15.70 -30.98
C ALA A 132 1.35 -16.48 -31.74
N ARG A 133 2.53 -16.64 -31.13
CA ARG A 133 3.63 -17.40 -31.73
C ARG A 133 3.37 -18.90 -31.78
N LEU A 134 2.74 -19.47 -30.75
CA LEU A 134 2.34 -20.89 -30.73
C LEU A 134 1.23 -21.17 -31.76
N ASN A 135 0.33 -20.22 -32.00
CA ASN A 135 -0.68 -20.32 -33.05
C ASN A 135 -0.09 -20.26 -34.48
N HIS A 136 1.09 -19.69 -34.67
CA HIS A 136 1.81 -19.65 -35.94
C HIS A 136 2.88 -20.73 -36.11
N ALA A 137 3.31 -21.40 -35.04
CA ALA A 137 4.24 -22.53 -35.08
C ALA A 137 3.56 -23.85 -35.53
N GLY A 138 2.72 -23.74 -36.57
CA GLY A 138 1.86 -24.79 -37.10
C GLY A 138 2.48 -26.17 -37.02
N THR A 139 1.95 -27.01 -36.13
CA THR A 139 2.40 -28.38 -35.99
C THR A 139 1.20 -29.32 -35.92
N TYR A 140 0.85 -29.75 -37.14
CA TYR A 140 0.22 -31.02 -37.53
C TYR A 140 -1.20 -31.32 -37.06
N GLY A 141 -2.16 -30.99 -37.93
CA GLY A 141 -3.40 -31.76 -38.01
C GLY A 141 -3.10 -33.20 -38.42
N ARG A 142 -3.75 -34.17 -37.76
CA ARG A 142 -3.65 -35.62 -38.05
C ARG A 142 -4.11 -36.02 -39.46
N LEU A 143 -4.66 -35.09 -40.24
CA LEU A 143 -5.16 -35.30 -41.60
C LEU A 143 -4.41 -34.49 -42.67
N GLY A 144 -3.28 -33.85 -42.35
CA GLY A 144 -2.40 -33.26 -43.37
C GLY A 144 -3.06 -32.22 -44.29
N ARG A 145 -4.12 -31.54 -43.84
CA ARG A 145 -4.74 -30.44 -44.60
C ARG A 145 -4.38 -29.11 -43.94
N VAL A 146 -3.64 -28.30 -44.68
CA VAL A 146 -3.40 -26.89 -44.36
C VAL A 146 -4.68 -26.15 -44.69
N ASP A 147 -5.34 -25.56 -43.69
CA ASP A 147 -6.34 -24.53 -43.94
C ASP A 147 -5.60 -23.24 -44.29
N ALA A 148 -5.32 -23.09 -45.58
CA ALA A 148 -4.99 -21.78 -46.14
C ALA A 148 -6.30 -20.98 -46.20
N CYS A 149 -6.61 -20.25 -45.13
CA CYS A 149 -7.59 -19.18 -45.20
C CYS A 149 -7.29 -18.07 -44.20
N SER A 150 -6.19 -17.36 -44.44
CA SER A 150 -6.08 -15.95 -44.07
C SER A 150 -6.60 -15.11 -45.23
N THR A 151 -7.92 -14.92 -45.32
CA THR A 151 -8.47 -13.76 -46.02
C THR A 151 -8.74 -12.70 -44.97
N VAL A 152 -7.72 -11.91 -44.66
CA VAL A 152 -7.91 -10.64 -43.94
C VAL A 152 -8.63 -9.72 -44.93
N VAL A 153 -9.96 -9.71 -44.89
CA VAL A 153 -10.78 -8.68 -45.53
C VAL A 153 -10.67 -7.43 -44.66
N SER A 154 -9.66 -6.60 -44.95
CA SER A 154 -9.62 -5.24 -44.42
C SER A 154 -10.59 -4.38 -45.22
N GLY A 155 -11.88 -4.45 -44.86
CA GLY A 155 -12.89 -3.49 -45.31
C GLY A 155 -12.83 -2.24 -44.44
N ILE A 156 -11.92 -1.32 -44.76
CA ILE A 156 -12.02 0.07 -44.30
C ILE A 156 -12.56 0.87 -45.48
N ASP A 157 -13.84 1.20 -45.38
CA ASP A 157 -14.54 2.17 -46.24
C ASP A 157 -14.24 3.57 -45.70
N LEU A 158 -13.50 4.37 -46.49
CA LEU A 158 -13.30 5.79 -46.23
C LEU A 158 -14.36 6.57 -47.02
N THR A 159 -15.51 6.80 -46.39
CA THR A 159 -16.48 7.78 -46.89
C THR A 159 -16.00 9.20 -46.60
N ARG A 160 -16.18 10.05 -47.62
CA ARG A 160 -15.86 11.49 -47.71
C ARG A 160 -16.28 12.36 -46.53
#